data_AF-A0A6J4UK73-F1
#
_entry.id   AF-A0A6J4UK73-F1
#
_cell.length_a   1.000
_cell.length_b   1.000
_cell.length_c   1.000
_cell.angle_alpha   90.00
_cell.angle_beta   90.00
_cell.angle_gamma   90.00
#
_symmetry.space_group_name_H-M   'P 1'
#
loop_
_entity.id
_entity.type
_entity.pdbx_description
1 polymer ?
#
loop_
_entity_poly.entity_id
_entity_poly.type
_entity_poly.pdbx_seq_one_letter_code
_entity_poly.pdbx_strand_id
1 'polypeptide(L)'
;MLAQEYEQAGGGYLGEKTEAQEHLEEWTEEEWTTIDGKPAERGEEMARYLPKEAWEQLTPAQRRATDRKKRAASKEGEQFVPNTGPAREARKEATKE
;
A
#
# COMPACT_ATOMS: atom_id res chain seq x y z
N MET A 1 -19.84 -19.39 -12.46
CA MET A 1 -18.58 -18.62 -12.46
C MET A 1 -18.53 -17.85 -13.77
N LEU A 2 -18.35 -16.53 -13.74
CA LEU A 2 -18.32 -15.73 -14.98
C LEU A 2 -16.90 -15.59 -15.53
N ALA A 3 -15.91 -15.33 -14.66
CA ALA A 3 -14.51 -15.18 -15.04
C ALA A 3 -13.92 -16.46 -15.66
N GLN A 4 -14.18 -17.63 -15.07
CA GLN A 4 -13.67 -18.90 -15.59
C GLN A 4 -14.28 -19.31 -16.95
N GLU A 5 -15.56 -19.01 -17.19
CA GLU A 5 -16.21 -19.25 -18.50
C GLU A 5 -15.70 -18.27 -19.55
N TYR A 6 -15.43 -17.02 -19.15
CA TYR A 6 -14.81 -16.00 -20.00
C TYR A 6 -13.41 -16.40 -20.44
N GLU A 7 -12.55 -16.86 -19.52
CA GLU A 7 -11.21 -17.37 -19.83
C GLU A 7 -11.25 -18.62 -20.72
N GLN A 8 -12.14 -19.59 -20.41
CA GLN A 8 -12.33 -20.80 -21.22
C GLN A 8 -12.81 -20.50 -22.65
N ALA A 9 -13.60 -19.44 -22.83
CA ALA A 9 -14.02 -18.95 -24.14
C ALA A 9 -12.91 -18.17 -24.90
N GLY A 10 -11.68 -18.16 -24.38
CA GLY A 10 -10.53 -17.45 -24.96
C GLY A 10 -10.46 -15.98 -24.57
N GLY A 11 -11.21 -15.57 -23.55
CA GLY A 11 -11.14 -14.23 -22.97
C GLY A 11 -9.82 -14.00 -22.23
N GLY A 12 -9.17 -12.89 -22.53
CA GLY A 12 -7.89 -12.51 -21.93
C GLY A 12 -7.48 -11.12 -22.39
N TYR A 13 -6.39 -10.61 -21.83
CA TYR A 13 -5.80 -9.35 -22.28
C TYR A 13 -5.18 -9.54 -23.67
N LEU A 14 -5.50 -8.64 -24.59
CA LEU A 14 -4.97 -8.64 -25.96
C LEU A 14 -3.83 -7.62 -26.06
N GLY A 15 -2.66 -8.05 -26.52
CA GLY A 15 -1.48 -7.19 -26.69
C GLY A 15 -0.48 -7.24 -25.54
N GLU A 16 0.60 -6.48 -25.68
CA GLU A 16 1.60 -6.30 -24.61
C GLU A 16 1.02 -5.48 -23.46
N LYS A 17 1.59 -5.65 -22.26
CA LYS A 17 1.21 -4.83 -21.11
C LYS A 17 1.57 -3.38 -21.41
N THR A 18 0.69 -2.47 -21.01
CA THR A 18 0.99 -1.04 -20.96
C THR A 18 1.87 -0.74 -19.75
N GLU A 19 2.62 0.36 -19.76
CA GLU A 19 3.41 0.81 -18.61
C GLU A 19 2.59 0.88 -17.31
N ALA A 20 1.30 1.27 -17.41
CA ALA A 20 0.41 1.30 -16.26
C ALA A 20 0.06 -0.10 -15.73
N GLN A 21 0.01 -1.11 -16.60
CA GLN A 21 -0.23 -2.51 -16.20
C GLN A 21 1.04 -3.13 -15.60
N GLU A 22 2.23 -2.76 -16.09
CA GLU A 22 3.51 -3.16 -15.50
C GLU A 22 3.65 -2.59 -14.09
N HIS A 23 3.40 -1.29 -13.91
CA HIS A 23 3.39 -0.66 -12.58
C HIS A 23 2.35 -1.30 -11.62
N LEU A 24 1.22 -1.81 -12.13
CA LEU A 24 0.24 -2.52 -11.29
C LEU A 24 0.73 -3.89 -10.84
N GLU A 25 1.53 -4.57 -11.66
CA GLU A 25 2.17 -5.83 -11.31
C GLU A 25 3.19 -5.61 -10.21
N GLU A 26 4.10 -4.65 -10.38
CA GLU A 26 5.06 -4.24 -9.35
C GLU A 26 4.35 -3.88 -8.03
N TRP A 27 3.31 -3.04 -8.10
CA TRP A 27 2.51 -2.66 -6.92
C TRP A 27 1.86 -3.86 -6.22
N THR A 28 1.50 -4.90 -6.97
CA THR A 28 0.91 -6.14 -6.45
C THR A 28 1.96 -7.04 -5.80
N GLU A 29 3.20 -7.01 -6.29
CA GLU A 29 4.33 -7.77 -5.74
C GLU A 29 4.93 -7.15 -4.48
N GLU A 30 4.73 -5.85 -4.25
CA GLU A 30 5.19 -5.15 -3.05
C GLU A 30 4.72 -5.86 -1.75
N GLU A 31 5.64 -6.03 -0.78
CA GLU A 31 5.27 -6.56 0.54
C GLU A 31 4.60 -5.47 1.40
N TRP A 32 3.27 -5.41 1.38
CA TRP A 32 2.49 -4.45 2.17
C TRP A 32 2.37 -4.84 3.64
N THR A 33 2.78 -3.94 4.55
CA THR A 33 2.74 -4.24 5.99
C THR A 33 2.54 -3.01 6.88
N THR A 34 2.23 -3.24 8.15
CA THR A 34 2.20 -2.20 9.18
C THR A 34 3.54 -2.11 9.90
N ILE A 35 3.75 -1.06 10.70
CA ILE A 35 5.00 -0.85 11.43
C ILE A 35 5.42 -2.06 12.29
N ASP A 36 4.47 -2.88 12.76
CA ASP A 36 4.69 -4.05 13.60
C ASP A 36 4.33 -5.38 12.93
N GLY A 37 4.04 -5.40 11.62
CA GLY A 37 3.74 -6.62 10.87
C GLY A 37 2.36 -7.22 11.14
N LYS A 38 1.53 -6.57 11.96
CA LYS A 38 0.20 -7.07 12.35
C LYS A 38 -0.90 -6.43 11.49
N PRO A 39 -2.14 -6.96 11.47
CA PRO A 39 -3.26 -6.35 10.74
C PRO A 39 -3.42 -4.86 11.07
N ALA A 40 -3.95 -4.00 10.20
CA ALA A 40 -4.04 -2.57 10.56
C ALA A 40 -5.05 -2.24 11.67
N GLU A 41 -6.07 -3.06 11.86
CA GLU A 41 -7.10 -2.83 12.87
C GLU A 41 -6.55 -2.90 14.30
N ARG A 42 -6.83 -1.86 15.09
CA ARG A 42 -6.40 -1.67 16.48
C ARG A 42 -7.59 -1.22 17.31
N GLY A 43 -8.59 -2.07 17.44
CA GLY A 43 -9.86 -1.69 18.05
C GLY A 43 -10.55 -0.62 17.21
N GLU A 44 -10.77 0.56 17.77
CA GLU A 44 -11.42 1.69 17.07
C GLU A 44 -10.45 2.50 16.17
N GLU A 45 -9.17 2.11 16.12
CA GLU A 45 -8.14 2.80 15.35
C GLU A 45 -7.59 1.93 14.21
N MET A 46 -7.08 2.59 13.16
CA MET A 46 -6.35 1.94 12.08
C MET A 46 -4.88 2.36 12.10
N ALA A 47 -3.97 1.38 12.07
CA ALA A 47 -2.54 1.58 11.82
C ALA A 47 -2.28 1.88 10.33
N ARG A 48 -1.09 2.39 10.02
CA ARG A 48 -0.71 2.71 8.64
C ARG A 48 -0.15 1.48 7.91
N TYR A 49 -0.67 1.19 6.71
CA TYR A 49 0.00 0.33 5.73
C TYR A 49 0.96 1.12 4.86
N LEU A 50 2.15 0.57 4.64
CA LEU A 50 3.12 1.00 3.63
C LEU A 50 3.84 -0.24 3.09
N PRO A 51 4.45 -0.15 1.89
CA PRO A 51 5.39 -1.17 1.42
C PRO A 51 6.51 -1.34 2.44
N LYS A 52 6.98 -2.57 2.64
CA LYS A 52 8.08 -2.88 3.56
C LYS A 52 9.34 -2.09 3.24
N GLU A 53 9.69 -1.94 1.96
CA GLU A 53 10.82 -1.13 1.53
C GLU A 53 10.68 0.34 1.94
N ALA A 54 9.48 0.91 1.81
CA ALA A 54 9.20 2.26 2.27
C ALA A 54 9.37 2.38 3.81
N TRP A 55 9.03 1.34 4.57
CA TRP A 55 9.37 1.31 5.99
C TRP A 55 10.89 1.30 6.21
N GLU A 56 11.63 0.48 5.48
CA GLU A 56 13.08 0.33 5.59
C GLU A 56 13.84 1.65 5.39
N GLN A 57 13.39 2.49 4.46
CA GLN A 57 13.95 3.81 4.20
C GLN A 57 13.68 4.85 5.31
N LEU A 58 12.69 4.62 6.18
CA LEU A 58 12.33 5.56 7.25
C LEU A 58 13.14 5.31 8.53
N THR A 59 13.61 6.39 9.13
CA THR A 59 14.18 6.35 10.49
C THR A 59 13.12 5.90 11.51
N PRO A 60 13.51 5.29 12.64
CA PRO A 60 12.55 4.85 13.66
C PRO A 60 11.60 5.97 14.14
N ALA A 61 12.08 7.22 14.20
CA ALA A 61 11.25 8.37 14.56
C ALA A 61 10.19 8.67 13.49
N GLN A 62 10.57 8.66 12.21
CA GLN A 62 9.65 8.88 11.09
C GLN A 62 8.61 7.76 10.99
N ARG A 63 9.01 6.50 11.21
CA ARG A 63 8.08 5.37 11.22
C ARG A 63 6.98 5.57 12.26
N ARG A 64 7.38 5.87 13.50
CA ARG A 64 6.44 6.15 14.59
C ARG A 64 5.56 7.37 14.32
N ALA A 65 6.11 8.42 13.73
CA ALA A 65 5.36 9.64 13.43
C ALA A 65 4.26 9.39 12.39
N THR A 66 4.57 8.64 11.33
CA THR A 66 3.61 8.38 10.25
C THR A 66 2.49 7.43 10.68
N ASP A 67 2.81 6.44 11.52
CA ASP A 67 1.80 5.55 12.11
C ASP A 67 0.92 6.28 13.13
N ARG A 68 1.52 7.03 14.07
CA ARG A 68 0.79 7.84 15.05
C ARG A 68 -0.19 8.79 14.37
N LYS A 69 0.22 9.44 13.27
CA LYS A 69 -0.66 10.32 12.50
C LYS A 69 -1.89 9.57 11.97
N LYS A 70 -1.72 8.35 11.43
CA LYS A 70 -2.85 7.56 10.93
C LYS A 70 -3.78 7.12 12.06
N ARG A 71 -3.22 6.65 13.18
CA ARG A 71 -4.01 6.21 14.34
C ARG A 71 -4.82 7.33 14.97
N ALA A 72 -4.20 8.50 15.18
CA ALA A 72 -4.89 9.68 15.74
C ALA A 72 -6.08 10.11 14.87
N ALA A 73 -5.86 10.31 13.56
CA ALA A 73 -6.92 10.73 12.67
C ALA A 73 -7.99 9.63 12.46
N SER A 74 -7.61 8.36 12.47
CA SER A 74 -8.58 7.26 12.45
C SER A 74 -9.49 7.28 13.68
N LYS A 75 -8.96 7.61 14.86
CA LYS A 75 -9.74 7.75 16.09
C LYS A 75 -10.73 8.91 16.01
N GLU A 76 -10.40 9.94 15.24
CA GLU A 76 -11.25 11.09 14.96
C GLU A 76 -12.30 10.80 13.85
N GLY A 77 -12.30 9.58 13.29
CA GLY A 77 -13.23 9.17 12.23
C GLY A 77 -12.76 9.54 10.83
N GLU A 78 -11.51 10.00 10.65
CA GLU A 78 -10.99 10.34 9.33
C GLU A 78 -10.59 9.09 8.54
N GLN A 79 -11.35 8.82 7.48
CA GLN A 79 -11.06 7.74 6.54
C GLN A 79 -9.73 7.96 5.80
N PHE A 80 -9.50 9.19 5.30
CA PHE A 80 -8.35 9.52 4.45
C PHE A 80 -7.32 10.37 5.19
N VAL A 81 -6.12 9.83 5.40
CA VAL A 81 -5.05 10.52 6.15
C VAL A 81 -3.76 10.50 5.35
N PRO A 82 -3.28 11.65 4.86
CA PRO A 82 -2.09 11.69 4.01
C PRO A 82 -0.85 11.21 4.77
N ASN A 83 0.03 10.50 4.04
CA ASN A 83 1.36 10.16 4.52
C ASN A 83 2.08 11.41 5.05
N THR A 84 2.93 11.22 6.06
CA THR A 84 3.91 12.26 6.41
C THR A 84 4.86 12.49 5.24
N GLY A 85 5.50 13.66 5.16
CA GLY A 85 6.43 14.00 4.07
C GLY A 85 7.44 12.88 3.80
N PRO A 86 8.22 12.43 4.80
CA PRO A 86 9.17 11.33 4.62
C PRO A 86 8.51 10.03 4.13
N ALA A 87 7.39 9.63 4.73
CA ALA A 87 6.70 8.40 4.32
C ALA A 87 6.11 8.48 2.90
N ARG A 88 5.74 9.68 2.45
CA ARG A 88 5.27 9.92 1.09
C ARG A 88 6.41 9.77 0.09
N GLU A 89 7.57 10.34 0.37
CA GLU A 89 8.73 10.20 -0.51
C GLU A 89 9.26 8.76 -0.50
N ALA A 90 9.39 8.13 0.66
CA ALA A 90 9.79 6.72 0.78
C ALA A 90 8.84 5.77 0.01
N ARG A 91 7.52 6.02 0.04
CA ARG A 91 6.57 5.25 -0.79
C ARG A 91 6.81 5.47 -2.28
N LYS A 92 7.06 6.71 -2.71
CA LYS A 92 7.33 6.96 -4.14
C LYS A 92 8.63 6.31 -4.59
N GLU A 93 9.63 6.26 -3.73
CA GLU A 93 10.91 5.62 -4.03
C GLU A 93 10.80 4.09 -4.05
N ALA A 94 9.94 3.51 -3.19
CA ALA A 94 9.65 2.07 -3.22
C ALA A 94 8.89 1.62 -4.48
N THR A 95 8.14 2.51 -5.13
CA THR A 95 7.37 2.22 -6.35
C THR A 95 8.01 2.86 -7.60
N LYS A 96 9.28 3.28 -7.53
CA LYS A 96 10.01 3.85 -8.67
C LYS A 96 10.97 2.82 -9.23
N GLU A 97 10.66 2.34 -10.44
CA GLU A 97 11.67 1.92 -11.42
C GLU A 97 12.06 3.10 -12.33
#